data_AF-A0A929K7Z0-F1
#
_entry.id   AF-A0A929K7Z0-F1
#
_cell.length_a   1.000
_cell.length_b   1.000
_cell.length_c   1.000
_cell.angle_alpha   90.00
_cell.angle_beta   90.00
_cell.angle_gamma   90.00
#
_symmetry.space_group_name_H-M   'P 1'
#
loop_
_entity.id
_entity.type
_entity.pdbx_description
1 polymer ?
#
loop_
_entity_poly.entity_id
_entity_poly.type
_entity_poly.pdbx_seq_one_letter_code
_entity_poly.pdbx_strand_id
1 'polypeptide(L)' 'GKGVSNPIATIWAGAMLLEAVGEKSAAGKVINAIETVLREGKVRTYDLGGNSKTSEVGDAIVSEMKMGG' A
#
# COMPACT_ATOMS: atom_id res chain seq x y z
N GLY A 1 -11.17 14.90 -6.48
CA GLY A 1 -9.79 14.38 -6.60
C GLY A 1 -9.63 13.70 -7.95
N LYS A 2 -8.42 13.71 -8.53
CA LYS A 2 -8.18 13.18 -9.89
C LYS A 2 -7.86 11.67 -9.95
N GLY A 3 -7.83 10.97 -8.80
CA GLY A 3 -7.60 9.51 -8.76
C GLY A 3 -6.20 9.06 -9.23
N VAL A 4 -5.24 9.98 -9.24
CA VAL A 4 -3.85 9.76 -9.69
C VAL A 4 -2.83 9.88 -8.55
N SER A 5 -3.29 10.20 -7.34
CA SER A 5 -2.41 10.40 -6.19
C SER A 5 -1.95 9.07 -5.60
N ASN A 6 -0.73 9.03 -5.10
CA ASN A 6 -0.20 7.85 -4.42
C ASN A 6 -0.94 7.59 -3.08
N PRO A 7 -1.67 6.46 -2.91
CA PRO A 7 -2.35 6.14 -1.65
C PRO A 7 -1.41 5.57 -0.58
N ILE A 8 -0.16 5.22 -0.92
CA ILE A 8 0.76 4.49 -0.04
C ILE A 8 1.00 5.23 1.28
N ALA A 9 1.17 6.56 1.25
CA ALA A 9 1.39 7.34 2.46
C ALA A 9 0.23 7.22 3.45
N THR A 10 -1.02 7.27 2.95
CA THR A 10 -2.22 7.12 3.79
C THR A 10 -2.37 5.70 4.32
N ILE A 11 -2.09 4.69 3.50
CA ILE A 11 -2.17 3.28 3.92
C ILE A 11 -1.10 2.99 4.99
N TRP A 12 0.11 3.53 4.83
CA TRP A 12 1.16 3.40 5.83
C TRP A 12 0.81 4.09 7.14
N ALA A 13 0.22 5.30 7.10
CA ALA A 13 -0.30 5.95 8.30
C ALA A 13 -1.37 5.08 9.00
N GLY A 14 -2.21 4.38 8.23
CA GLY A 14 -3.14 3.38 8.77
C GLY A 14 -2.44 2.19 9.43
N ALA A 15 -1.35 1.70 8.87
CA ALA A 15 -0.53 0.64 9.48
C ALA A 15 0.10 1.11 10.80
N MET A 16 0.62 2.34 10.86
CA MET A 16 1.15 2.93 12.09
C MET A 16 0.05 3.10 13.15
N LEU A 17 -1.18 3.43 12.74
CA LEU A 17 -2.33 3.47 13.64
C LEU A 17 -2.68 2.08 14.20
N LEU A 18 -2.67 1.04 13.36
CA LEU A 18 -2.86 -0.35 13.79
C LEU A 18 -1.82 -0.75 14.83
N GLU A 19 -0.56 -0.40 14.61
CA GLU A 19 0.50 -0.64 15.58
C GLU A 19 0.25 0.10 16.90
N ALA A 20 -0.20 1.36 16.84
CA ALA A 20 -0.49 2.17 18.01
C ALA A 20 -1.66 1.63 18.87
N VAL A 21 -2.64 0.96 18.26
CA VAL A 21 -3.75 0.30 18.99
C VAL A 21 -3.42 -1.12 19.45
N GLY A 22 -2.20 -1.60 19.20
CA GLY A 22 -1.72 -2.93 19.62
C GLY A 22 -1.86 -4.03 18.55
N GLU A 23 -2.41 -3.72 17.38
CA GLU A 23 -2.61 -4.64 16.25
C GLU A 23 -1.33 -4.82 15.42
N LYS A 24 -0.23 -5.23 16.06
CA LYS A 24 1.10 -5.34 15.45
C LYS A 24 1.15 -6.34 14.28
N SER A 25 0.39 -7.43 14.36
CA SER A 25 0.32 -8.43 13.28
C SER A 25 -0.34 -7.86 12.02
N ALA A 26 -1.45 -7.14 12.18
CA ALA A 26 -2.13 -6.47 11.06
C ALA A 26 -1.26 -5.36 10.48
N ALA A 27 -0.63 -4.54 11.34
CA ALA A 27 0.32 -3.50 10.92
C ALA A 27 1.48 -4.08 10.09
N GLY A 28 2.10 -5.16 10.57
CA GLY A 28 3.19 -5.84 9.88
C GLY A 28 2.77 -6.39 8.51
N LYS A 29 1.56 -6.97 8.40
CA LYS A 29 1.02 -7.43 7.10
C LYS A 29 0.87 -6.29 6.10
N VAL A 30 0.37 -5.14 6.54
CA VAL A 30 0.19 -3.95 5.67
C VAL A 30 1.55 -3.40 5.24
N ILE A 31 2.50 -3.24 6.17
CA ILE A 31 3.84 -2.72 5.87
C ILE A 31 4.57 -3.65 4.89
N ASN A 32 4.56 -4.97 5.14
CA ASN A 32 5.19 -5.94 4.25
C ASN A 32 4.58 -5.90 2.83
N ALA A 33 3.24 -5.81 2.72
CA ALA A 33 2.58 -5.70 1.43
C ALA A 33 2.98 -4.41 0.68
N ILE A 34 3.04 -3.27 1.38
CA ILE A 34 3.52 -2.01 0.80
C ILE A 34 4.96 -2.15 0.29
N GLU A 35 5.86 -2.71 1.10
CA GLU A 35 7.26 -2.91 0.72
C GLU A 35 7.40 -3.83 -0.51
N THR A 36 6.63 -4.92 -0.56
CA THR A 36 6.62 -5.83 -1.71
C THR A 36 6.14 -5.12 -2.97
N VAL A 37 4.99 -4.43 -2.92
CA VAL A 37 4.45 -3.69 -4.09
C VAL A 37 5.43 -2.63 -4.58
N LEU A 38 6.08 -1.90 -3.67
CA LEU A 38 7.11 -0.91 -4.00
C LEU A 38 8.35 -1.56 -4.62
N ARG A 39 8.80 -2.70 -4.06
CA ARG A 39 9.96 -3.45 -4.55
C ARG A 39 9.72 -4.06 -5.93
N GLU A 40 8.52 -4.59 -6.18
CA GLU A 40 8.14 -5.08 -7.50
C GLU A 40 8.12 -3.96 -8.54
N GLY A 41 7.79 -2.74 -8.12
CA GLY A 41 7.81 -1.54 -8.97
C GLY A 41 6.82 -1.57 -10.13
N LYS A 42 5.91 -2.57 -10.17
CA LYS A 42 4.92 -2.76 -11.24
C LYS A 42 3.78 -1.73 -11.21
N VAL A 43 3.44 -1.22 -10.01
CA VAL A 43 2.35 -0.26 -9.83
C VAL A 43 2.92 1.05 -9.28
N ARG A 44 2.91 2.08 -10.13
CA ARG A 44 3.47 3.41 -9.81
C ARG A 44 2.48 4.46 -10.24
N THR A 45 2.05 5.32 -9.31
CA THR A 45 1.17 6.44 -9.65
C THR A 45 1.89 7.50 -10.46
N TYR A 46 1.10 8.41 -11.04
CA TYR A 46 1.60 9.56 -11.78
C TYR A 46 2.67 10.36 -11.02
N ASP A 47 2.47 10.55 -9.71
CA ASP A 47 3.41 11.27 -8.84
C ASP A 47 4.79 10.58 -8.70
N LEU A 48 4.86 9.27 -9.00
CA LEU A 48 6.08 8.46 -8.99
C LEU A 48 6.61 8.18 -10.42
N GLY A 49 6.11 8.90 -11.43
CA GLY A 49 6.51 8.74 -12.83
C GLY A 49 5.92 7.49 -13.51
N GLY A 50 4.87 6.89 -12.95
CA GLY A 50 4.14 5.79 -13.56
C GLY A 50 2.78 6.21 -14.11
N ASN A 51 2.03 5.26 -14.66
CA ASN A 51 0.71 5.49 -15.25
C ASN A 51 -0.43 4.86 -14.45
N SER A 52 -0.15 4.34 -13.25
CA SER A 52 -1.15 3.66 -12.44
C SER A 52 -2.08 4.66 -11.72
N LYS A 53 -3.34 4.27 -11.56
CA LYS A 53 -4.35 4.98 -10.77
C LYS A 53 -4.19 4.67 -9.28
N THR A 54 -4.74 5.54 -8.44
CA THR A 54 -4.79 5.33 -6.98
C THR A 54 -5.42 3.97 -6.61
N SER A 55 -6.50 3.57 -7.30
CA SER A 55 -7.18 2.30 -7.02
C SER A 55 -6.31 1.09 -7.33
N GLU A 56 -5.55 1.11 -8.43
CA GLU A 56 -4.69 0.00 -8.85
C GLU A 56 -3.57 -0.28 -7.84
N VAL A 57 -3.06 0.78 -7.19
CA VAL A 57 -2.08 0.64 -6.10
C VAL A 57 -2.73 0.01 -4.86
N GLY A 58 -3.95 0.42 -4.53
CA GLY A 58 -4.70 -0.17 -3.42
C GLY A 58 -5.00 -1.65 -3.66
N ASP A 59 -5.43 -2.00 -4.87
CA ASP A 59 -5.74 -3.38 -5.25
C ASP A 59 -4.50 -4.27 -5.21
N ALA A 60 -3.34 -3.76 -5.65
CA ALA A 60 -2.07 -4.47 -5.57
C ALA A 60 -1.68 -4.77 -4.11
N ILE A 61 -1.80 -3.79 -3.22
CA ILE A 61 -1.50 -3.98 -1.79
C ILE A 61 -2.44 -5.02 -1.18
N VAL A 62 -3.74 -4.96 -1.48
CA VAL A 62 -4.72 -5.95 -1.00
C VAL A 62 -4.44 -7.35 -1.55
N SER A 63 -4.02 -7.46 -2.81
CA SER A 63 -3.63 -8.73 -3.43
C SER A 63 -2.43 -9.34 -2.72
N GLU A 64 -1.38 -8.55 -2.47
CA GLU A 64 -0.20 -9.00 -1.71
C GLU A 64 -0.56 -9.45 -0.30
N MET A 65 -1.42 -8.71 0.41
CA MET A 65 -1.89 -9.11 1.74
C MET A 65 -2.65 -10.44 1.75
N LYS A 66 -3.28 -10.84 0.64
CA LYS A 66 -4.00 -12.12 0.51
C LYS A 66 -3.10 -13.27 0.08
N MET A 67 -2.06 -12.99 -0.70
CA MET A 67 -1.13 -14.02 -1.20
C MET A 67 -0.01 -14.36 -0.21
N GLY A 68 0.38 -13.43 0.67
CA GLY A 68 1.43 -13.60 1.67
C GLY A 68 0.94 -13.96 3.09
N GLY A 69 -0.23 -14.61 3.21
CA GLY A 69 -0.90 -14.93 4.49
C GLY A 69 -0.54 -16.28 5.07
#